data_AF-D2H317-F1
#
_entry.id   AF-D2H317-F1
#
_cell.length_a   1.000
_cell.length_b   1.000
_cell.length_c   1.000
_cell.angle_alpha   90.00
_cell.angle_beta   90.00
_cell.angle_gamma   90.00
#
_symmetry.space_group_name_H-M   'P 1'
#
loop_
_entity.id
_entity.type
_entity.pdbx_description
1 polymer ?
#
loop_
_entity_poly.entity_id
_entity_poly.type
_entity_poly.pdbx_seq_one_letter_code
_entity_poly.pdbx_strand_id
1 'polypeptide(L)' 'QQLCDPGEFLCHDHVTCVSQSWLCDGDPDCPDDSDESLD' A
#
# COMPACT_ATOMS: atom_id res chain seq x y z
N GLN A 1 -7.02 2.74 15.59
CA GLN A 1 -7.24 3.17 14.21
C GLN A 1 -5.89 3.65 13.71
N GLN A 2 -5.08 2.77 13.15
CA GLN A 2 -3.88 3.23 12.45
C GLN A 2 -4.37 3.61 11.06
N LEU A 3 -4.79 4.87 10.91
CA LEU A 3 -4.92 5.46 9.59
C LEU A 3 -3.48 5.76 9.18
N CYS A 4 -3.07 5.26 8.01
CA CYS A 4 -1.81 5.69 7.43
C CYS A 4 -1.76 7.21 7.31
N ASP A 5 -0.54 7.75 7.27
CA ASP A 5 -0.35 9.19 7.12
C ASP A 5 -0.99 9.71 5.81
N PRO A 6 -1.36 11.00 5.75
CA PRO A 6 -1.88 11.59 4.53
C PRO A 6 -0.84 11.50 3.41
N GLY A 7 -1.18 10.75 2.35
CA GLY A 7 -0.26 10.44 1.25
C GLY A 7 0.25 9.00 1.26
N GLU A 8 -0.16 8.20 2.25
CA GLU A 8 0.09 6.77 2.30
C GLU A 8 -1.18 5.96 2.01
N PHE A 9 -0.96 4.77 1.45
CA PHE A 9 -1.95 3.77 1.14
C PHE A 9 -1.83 2.62 2.14
N LEU A 10 -2.97 2.19 2.67
CA LEU A 10 -3.05 1.04 3.55
C LEU A 10 -3.18 -0.22 2.68
N CYS A 11 -2.20 -1.11 2.77
CA CYS A 11 -2.23 -2.42 2.11
C CYS A 11 -3.45 -3.23 2.54
N HIS A 12 -3.80 -4.27 1.76
CA HIS A 12 -4.97 -5.11 2.03
C HIS A 12 -4.91 -5.88 3.36
N ASP A 13 -3.69 -6.12 3.88
CA ASP A 13 -3.46 -6.65 5.23
C ASP A 13 -3.99 -5.73 6.35
N HIS A 14 -4.29 -4.46 6.05
CA HIS A 14 -4.69 -3.42 7.00
C HIS A 14 -3.68 -3.16 8.13
N VAL A 15 -2.42 -3.61 7.95
CA VAL A 15 -1.31 -3.35 8.88
C VAL A 15 -0.23 -2.49 8.23
N THR A 16 0.09 -2.78 6.97
CA THR A 16 1.19 -2.13 6.26
C THR A 16 0.71 -0.86 5.56
N CYS A 17 1.46 0.23 5.74
CA CYS A 17 1.27 1.47 5.02
C CYS A 17 2.44 1.65 4.06
N VAL A 18 2.13 2.01 2.82
CA VAL A 18 3.09 2.29 1.76
C VAL A 18 2.82 3.67 1.19
N SER A 19 3.79 4.29 0.53
CA SER A 19 3.56 5.58 -0.11
C SER A 19 2.54 5.43 -1.24
N GLN A 20 1.61 6.37 -1.41
CA GLN A 20 0.73 6.38 -2.60
C GLN A 20 1.51 6.46 -3.92
N SER A 21 2.78 6.87 -3.86
CA SER A 21 3.68 6.92 -5.01
C SER A 21 4.20 5.55 -5.45
N TRP A 22 4.05 4.54 -4.58
CA TRP A 22 4.43 3.14 -4.81
C TRP A 22 3.27 2.30 -5.31
N LEU A 23 2.10 2.91 -5.49
CA LEU A 23 0.97 2.21 -6.10
C LEU A 23 1.21 2.02 -7.60
N CYS A 24 1.21 0.76 -8.04
CA CYS A 24 1.41 0.36 -9.43
C CYS A 24 2.75 0.89 -9.99
N ASP A 25 3.80 0.91 -9.18
CA ASP A 25 5.13 1.39 -9.56
C ASP A 25 6.02 0.30 -10.18
N GLY A 26 5.59 -0.96 -10.10
CA GLY A 26 6.26 -2.14 -10.64
C GLY A 26 7.07 -2.92 -9.61
N ASP A 27 7.18 -2.45 -8.37
CA ASP A 27 7.83 -3.13 -7.25
C ASP A 27 6.80 -3.44 -6.14
N PRO A 28 6.82 -4.64 -5.56
CA PRO A 28 5.89 -4.99 -4.50
C PRO A 28 6.36 -4.45 -3.15
N ASP A 29 5.76 -3.35 -2.70
CA ASP A 29 5.99 -2.77 -1.37
C ASP A 29 5.01 -3.31 -0.31
N CYS A 30 3.80 -3.73 -0.70
CA CYS A 30 2.93 -4.46 0.22
C CYS A 30 3.35 -5.94 0.32
N PRO A 31 3.29 -6.54 1.53
CA PRO A 31 3.58 -7.97 1.72
C PRO A 31 2.62 -8.91 0.97
N ASP A 32 1.43 -8.40 0.62
CA ASP A 32 0.40 -9.09 -0.15
C ASP A 32 0.30 -8.57 -1.60
N ASP A 33 1.31 -7.81 -2.08
CA ASP A 33 1.35 -7.26 -3.45
C ASP A 33 0.14 -6.36 -3.78
N SER A 34 -0.55 -5.87 -2.74
CA SER A 34 -1.84 -5.18 -2.88
C SER A 34 -1.72 -3.76 -3.41
N ASP A 35 -0.52 -3.20 -3.35
CA ASP A 35 -0.13 -1.94 -4.00
C ASP A 35 0.07 -2.08 -5.51
N GLU A 36 0.44 -3.28 -5.96
CA GLU A 36 0.64 -3.62 -7.38
C GLU A 36 -0.58 -4.32 -8.01
N SER A 37 -1.47 -4.88 -7.19
CA SER A 37 -2.71 -5.53 -7.63
C SER A 37 -3.85 -4.53 -7.86
N LEU A 38 -4.41 -4.49 -9.07
CA LEU A 38 -5.48 -3.58 -9.51
C LEU A 38 -6.90 -3.90 -8.95
N ASP A 39 -7.01 -4.77 -7.93
CA ASP A 39 -8.27 -5.33 -7.43
C ASP A 39 -8.71 -4.72 -6.08
#